data_AF-A0A8T8HUQ6-F1
#
_entry.id   AF-A0A8T8HUQ6-F1
#
_cell.length_a   1.000
_cell.length_b   1.000
_cell.length_c   1.000
_cell.angle_alpha   90.00
_cell.angle_beta   90.00
_cell.angle_gamma   90.00
#
_symmetry.space_group_name_H-M   'P 1'
#
loop_
_entity.id
_entity.type
_entity.pdbx_description
1 polymer ?
#
loop_
_entity_poly.entity_id
_entity_poly.type
_entity_poly.pdbx_seq_one_letter_code
_entity_poly.pdbx_strand_id
1 'polypeptide(L)'
;MLIPGPDTRVVELRVHGVQGTTPQSLVDAVAAVDVAGDGLGRVVRPADRLRRPAPGPVLQAGGRPVSRVVEGYVWGRMTSGGWAKATWALLFPFSLANVAHWMLPPVRAGSLPARLLGACLRALLRLAALLLTVLLVAQLAVISLDLVAAQCLAPGSACLGGPSWLSGAPWARSAVGMAPIALLLAVLHRVSGVDWRIERKHVPASASGASGLPGAHVATDPDTPALRALH
;
A
#
# COMPACT_ATOMS: atom_id res chain seq x y z
N MET A 1 18.00 35.95 8.65
CA MET A 1 16.98 35.50 7.67
C MET A 1 17.68 35.29 6.35
N LEU A 2 17.69 34.06 5.82
CA LEU A 2 18.23 33.80 4.47
C LEU A 2 17.27 34.43 3.46
N ILE A 3 17.76 35.42 2.70
CA ILE A 3 16.98 36.05 1.63
C ILE A 3 17.04 35.09 0.43
N PRO A 4 15.89 34.63 -0.10
CA PRO A 4 15.90 33.78 -1.28
C PRO A 4 16.59 34.49 -2.45
N GLY A 5 17.49 33.78 -3.14
CA GLY A 5 18.16 34.26 -4.34
C GLY A 5 17.17 34.53 -5.48
N PRO A 6 17.55 35.31 -6.50
CA PRO A 6 16.68 35.73 -7.59
C PRO A 6 16.05 34.56 -8.37
N ASP A 7 16.69 33.39 -8.39
CA ASP A 7 16.20 32.18 -9.08
C ASP A 7 15.42 31.22 -8.17
N THR A 8 15.06 31.64 -6.96
CA THR A 8 14.33 30.76 -6.04
C THR A 8 12.94 30.48 -6.60
N ARG A 9 12.65 29.21 -6.86
CA ARG A 9 11.31 28.73 -7.21
C ARG A 9 10.78 27.87 -6.07
N VAL A 10 9.52 28.06 -5.73
CA VAL A 10 8.84 27.27 -4.70
C VAL A 10 7.84 26.35 -5.38
N VAL A 11 7.94 25.06 -5.10
CA VAL A 11 6.89 24.10 -5.43
C VAL A 11 6.16 23.77 -4.14
N GLU A 12 4.85 24.02 -4.12
CA GLU A 12 3.98 23.62 -3.03
C GLU A 12 3.23 22.37 -3.43
N LEU A 13 3.59 21.25 -2.79
CA LEU A 13 2.89 20.00 -2.93
C LEU A 13 1.80 19.89 -1.84
N ARG A 14 0.54 19.85 -2.27
CA ARG A 14 -0.61 19.65 -1.42
C ARG A 14 -1.10 18.22 -1.52
N VAL A 15 -1.30 17.59 -0.37
CA VAL A 15 -1.77 16.20 -0.29
C VAL A 15 -3.02 16.17 0.57
N HIS A 16 -4.09 15.55 0.07
CA HIS A 16 -5.32 15.43 0.82
C HIS A 16 -5.26 14.31 1.86
N GLY A 17 -6.06 14.41 2.93
CA GLY A 17 -6.24 13.34 3.90
C GLY A 17 -7.10 12.17 3.37
N VAL A 18 -7.41 11.20 4.23
CA VAL A 18 -8.09 9.95 3.85
C VAL A 18 -9.53 10.16 3.33
N GLN A 19 -10.21 11.23 3.75
CA GLN A 19 -11.58 11.53 3.28
C GLN A 19 -11.65 11.96 1.80
N GLY A 20 -10.49 12.07 1.13
CA GLY A 20 -10.43 12.52 -0.25
C GLY A 20 -10.69 14.02 -0.38
N THR A 21 -10.47 14.53 -1.58
CA THR A 21 -10.89 15.87 -1.99
C THR A 21 -10.95 15.92 -3.52
N THR A 22 -11.60 16.94 -4.08
CA THR A 22 -11.56 17.19 -5.51
C THR A 22 -10.23 17.84 -5.91
N PRO A 23 -9.70 17.56 -7.12
CA PRO A 23 -8.49 18.21 -7.63
C PRO A 23 -8.51 19.74 -7.51
N GLN A 24 -9.67 20.34 -7.81
CA GLN A 24 -9.92 21.80 -7.77
C GLN A 24 -9.79 22.35 -6.35
N SER A 25 -10.43 21.69 -5.38
CA SER A 25 -10.35 22.08 -3.98
C SER A 25 -8.94 21.89 -3.42
N LEU A 26 -8.23 20.83 -3.83
CA LEU A 26 -6.86 20.57 -3.37
C LEU A 26 -5.91 21.72 -3.77
N VAL A 27 -5.96 22.15 -5.02
CA VAL A 27 -5.10 23.24 -5.53
C VAL A 27 -5.69 24.63 -5.32
N ASP A 28 -6.85 24.74 -4.69
CA ASP A 28 -7.58 26.00 -4.44
C ASP A 28 -7.78 26.81 -5.73
N ALA A 29 -8.33 26.15 -6.76
CA ALA A 29 -8.59 26.77 -8.06
C ALA A 29 -9.94 26.32 -8.63
N VAL A 30 -10.52 27.15 -9.50
CA VAL A 30 -11.79 26.84 -10.19
C VAL A 30 -11.67 25.61 -11.09
N ALA A 31 -10.49 25.41 -11.69
CA ALA A 31 -10.19 24.27 -12.54
C ALA A 31 -8.80 23.72 -12.21
N ALA A 32 -8.64 22.41 -12.40
CA ALA A 32 -7.37 21.72 -12.26
C ALA A 32 -7.16 20.77 -13.43
N VAL A 33 -5.91 20.57 -13.83
CA VAL A 33 -5.49 19.67 -14.92
C VAL A 33 -4.45 18.69 -14.40
N ASP A 34 -4.54 17.44 -14.86
CA ASP A 34 -3.54 16.42 -14.57
C ASP A 34 -2.26 16.74 -15.37
N VAL A 35 -1.13 16.78 -14.69
CA VAL A 35 0.19 17.06 -15.30
C VAL A 35 1.11 15.85 -15.26
N ALA A 36 0.86 14.89 -14.37
CA ALA A 36 1.55 13.62 -14.30
C ALA A 36 0.70 12.56 -13.58
N GLY A 37 1.15 11.31 -13.65
CA GLY A 37 0.53 10.17 -12.97
C GLY A 37 -0.06 9.13 -13.92
N ASP A 38 -0.58 8.06 -13.33
CA ASP A 38 -1.11 6.87 -14.02
C ASP A 38 -2.64 6.73 -13.89
N GLY A 39 -3.29 7.78 -13.36
CA GLY A 39 -4.73 7.80 -13.11
C GLY A 39 -5.14 7.19 -11.77
N LEU A 40 -4.28 6.41 -11.09
CA LEU A 40 -4.46 5.98 -9.70
C LEU A 40 -3.86 7.00 -8.73
N GLY A 41 -2.61 7.39 -8.99
CA GLY A 41 -1.97 8.57 -8.44
C GLY A 41 -1.91 9.65 -9.50
N ARG A 42 -2.41 10.84 -9.18
CA ARG A 42 -2.44 11.97 -10.13
C ARG A 42 -1.77 13.17 -9.50
N VAL A 43 -0.88 13.81 -10.25
CA VAL A 43 -0.36 15.13 -9.92
C VAL A 43 -1.16 16.14 -10.73
N VAL A 44 -1.79 17.08 -10.04
CA VAL A 44 -2.68 18.07 -10.64
C VAL A 44 -2.16 19.48 -10.40
N ARG A 45 -2.38 20.39 -11.34
CA ARG A 45 -2.08 21.82 -11.19
C ARG A 45 -3.35 22.65 -11.42
N PRO A 46 -3.42 23.89 -10.90
CA PRO A 46 -4.43 24.86 -11.33
C PRO A 46 -4.46 24.98 -12.85
N ALA A 47 -5.64 25.17 -13.43
CA ALA A 47 -5.81 25.27 -14.87
C ALA A 47 -6.47 26.58 -15.29
N ASP A 48 -6.03 27.13 -16.43
CA ASP A 48 -6.69 28.26 -17.07
C ASP A 48 -8.00 27.82 -17.78
N ARG A 49 -8.71 28.78 -18.40
CA ARG A 49 -9.95 28.49 -19.17
C ARG A 49 -9.75 27.52 -20.34
N LEU A 50 -8.51 27.37 -20.83
CA LEU A 50 -8.14 26.46 -21.91
C LEU A 50 -7.57 25.14 -21.39
N ARG A 51 -7.72 24.86 -20.09
CA ARG A 51 -7.21 23.66 -19.40
C ARG A 51 -5.68 23.52 -19.45
N ARG A 52 -4.95 24.62 -19.59
CA ARG A 52 -3.48 24.61 -19.51
C ARG A 52 -3.03 24.86 -18.08
N PRO A 53 -1.91 24.24 -17.63
CA PRO A 53 -1.38 24.48 -16.30
C PRO A 53 -1.10 25.97 -16.08
N ALA A 54 -1.69 26.53 -15.04
CA ALA A 54 -1.49 27.92 -14.63
C ALA A 54 -0.56 27.98 -13.40
N PRO A 55 0.34 28.99 -13.33
CA PRO A 55 1.13 29.23 -12.14
C PRO A 55 0.24 29.61 -10.96
N GLY A 56 0.68 29.27 -9.75
CA GLY A 56 -0.03 29.63 -8.53
C GLY A 56 0.17 31.10 -8.15
N PRO A 57 -0.56 31.61 -7.14
CA PRO A 57 -0.35 32.95 -6.61
C PRO A 57 1.10 33.13 -6.13
N VAL A 58 1.70 34.27 -6.47
CA VAL A 58 3.06 34.64 -6.06
C VAL A 58 3.18 34.64 -4.53
N LEU A 59 4.24 34.05 -4.00
CA LEU A 59 4.55 34.11 -2.57
C LEU A 59 5.37 35.35 -2.26
N GLN A 60 5.13 35.92 -1.07
CA GLN A 60 5.99 36.96 -0.51
C GLN A 60 6.93 36.34 0.50
N ALA A 61 8.23 36.33 0.20
CA ALA A 61 9.27 35.81 1.09
C ALA A 61 10.35 36.88 1.28
N GLY A 62 10.54 37.34 2.52
CA GLY A 62 11.53 38.39 2.82
C GLY A 62 11.28 39.71 2.08
N GLY A 63 10.01 40.06 1.81
CA GLY A 63 9.63 41.28 1.10
C GLY A 63 9.84 41.23 -0.42
N ARG A 64 10.11 40.05 -0.99
CA ARG A 64 10.26 39.85 -2.44
C ARG A 64 9.22 38.86 -2.99
N PRO A 65 8.74 39.10 -4.23
CA PRO A 65 7.90 38.14 -4.94
C PRO A 65 8.73 36.92 -5.34
N VAL A 66 8.24 35.73 -5.01
CA VAL A 66 8.85 34.44 -5.37
C VAL A 66 7.83 33.63 -6.15
N SER A 67 8.25 33.08 -7.31
CA SER A 67 7.36 32.27 -8.14
C SER A 67 7.00 30.97 -7.41
N ARG A 68 5.69 30.66 -7.34
CA ARG A 68 5.14 29.45 -6.74
C ARG A 68 4.41 28.61 -7.77
N VAL A 69 4.72 27.32 -7.79
CA VAL A 69 3.95 26.31 -8.49
C VAL A 69 3.16 25.51 -7.45
N VAL A 70 1.83 25.47 -7.58
CA VAL A 70 0.98 24.66 -6.69
C VAL A 70 0.68 23.35 -7.40
N GLU A 71 0.99 22.24 -6.75
CA GLU A 71 0.70 20.89 -7.21
C GLU A 71 -0.13 20.15 -6.17
N GLY A 72 -1.17 19.45 -6.62
CA GLY A 72 -1.95 18.56 -5.79
C GLY A 72 -1.61 17.11 -6.09
N TYR A 73 -1.30 16.32 -5.08
CA TYR A 73 -1.23 14.87 -5.22
C TYR A 73 -2.56 14.23 -4.82
N VAL A 74 -3.28 13.75 -5.83
CA VAL A 74 -4.57 13.08 -5.68
C VAL A 74 -4.33 11.58 -5.68
N TRP A 75 -4.54 10.95 -4.53
CA TRP A 75 -4.25 9.54 -4.27
C TRP A 75 -5.48 8.74 -3.82
N GLY A 76 -6.66 9.36 -3.77
CA GLY A 76 -7.89 8.71 -3.30
C GLY A 76 -8.23 7.41 -4.03
N ARG A 77 -7.87 7.27 -5.31
CA ARG A 77 -8.08 6.03 -6.07
C ARG A 77 -7.12 4.90 -5.69
N MET A 78 -6.05 5.18 -4.96
CA MET A 78 -5.19 4.15 -4.36
C MET A 78 -5.88 3.45 -3.19
N THR A 79 -6.74 4.16 -2.45
CA THR A 79 -7.42 3.63 -1.25
C THR A 79 -8.90 3.32 -1.44
N SER A 80 -9.56 3.88 -2.45
CA SER A 80 -10.98 3.69 -2.71
C SER A 80 -11.28 3.11 -4.10
N GLY A 81 -12.31 2.27 -4.21
CA GLY A 81 -12.82 1.70 -5.47
C GLY A 81 -12.16 0.40 -5.97
N GLY A 82 -12.96 -0.50 -6.54
CA GLY A 82 -12.52 -1.74 -7.20
C GLY A 82 -12.64 -3.00 -6.34
N TRP A 83 -13.04 -4.10 -6.99
CA TRP A 83 -13.15 -5.45 -6.43
C TRP A 83 -11.89 -5.95 -5.70
N ALA A 84 -10.69 -5.68 -6.23
CA ALA A 84 -9.43 -6.01 -5.57
C ALA A 84 -9.27 -5.33 -4.19
N LYS A 85 -9.91 -4.18 -3.97
CA LYS A 85 -9.88 -3.53 -2.66
C LYS A 85 -10.84 -4.16 -1.66
N ALA A 86 -11.91 -4.83 -2.10
CA ALA A 86 -12.77 -5.62 -1.21
C ALA A 86 -12.01 -6.80 -0.60
N THR A 87 -10.99 -7.32 -1.28
CA THR A 87 -10.06 -8.32 -0.73
C THR A 87 -9.36 -7.83 0.54
N TRP A 88 -9.20 -6.51 0.75
CA TRP A 88 -8.68 -5.99 2.02
C TRP A 88 -9.56 -6.32 3.22
N ALA A 89 -10.89 -6.39 3.06
CA ALA A 89 -11.76 -6.79 4.16
C ALA A 89 -11.50 -8.24 4.60
N LEU A 90 -11.21 -9.12 3.65
CA LEU A 90 -10.82 -10.51 3.92
C LEU A 90 -9.43 -10.60 4.60
N LEU A 91 -8.49 -9.74 4.19
CA LEU A 91 -7.12 -9.69 4.74
C LEU A 91 -7.01 -8.86 6.03
N PHE A 92 -8.07 -8.14 6.40
CA PHE A 92 -8.11 -7.29 7.58
C PHE A 92 -7.71 -8.01 8.88
N PRO A 93 -8.29 -9.17 9.24
CA PRO A 93 -7.90 -9.87 10.48
C PRO A 93 -6.42 -10.29 10.49
N PHE A 94 -5.85 -10.66 9.34
CA PHE A 94 -4.43 -10.98 9.22
C PHE A 94 -3.55 -9.75 9.40
N SER A 95 -3.96 -8.63 8.84
CA SER A 95 -3.29 -7.35 8.98
C SER A 95 -3.26 -6.90 10.45
N LEU A 96 -4.37 -7.07 11.17
CA LEU A 96 -4.46 -6.77 12.59
C LEU A 96 -3.53 -7.66 13.43
N ALA A 97 -3.47 -8.97 13.14
CA ALA A 97 -2.55 -9.88 13.81
C ALA A 97 -1.07 -9.48 13.57
N ASN A 98 -0.73 -9.08 12.35
CA ASN A 98 0.61 -8.59 12.01
C ASN A 98 0.94 -7.29 12.76
N VAL A 99 0.05 -6.30 12.73
CA VAL A 99 0.24 -5.01 13.43
C VAL A 99 0.36 -5.23 14.95
N ALA A 100 -0.51 -6.06 15.53
CA ALA A 100 -0.47 -6.38 16.95
C ALA A 100 0.90 -6.96 17.36
N HIS A 101 1.51 -7.79 16.52
CA HIS A 101 2.85 -8.34 16.79
C HIS A 101 3.91 -7.24 16.98
N TRP A 102 3.87 -6.19 16.16
CA TRP A 102 4.80 -5.08 16.20
C TRP A 102 4.46 -4.04 17.29
N MET A 103 3.21 -4.01 17.76
CA MET A 103 2.78 -3.14 18.86
C MET A 103 3.14 -3.66 20.25
N LEU A 104 3.70 -4.87 20.37
CA LEU A 104 4.11 -5.40 21.67
C LEU A 104 5.20 -4.51 22.30
N PRO A 105 5.06 -4.14 23.59
CA PRO A 105 6.08 -3.35 24.29
C PRO A 105 7.45 -4.03 24.29
N PRO A 106 8.55 -3.26 24.25
CA PRO A 106 9.88 -3.82 24.40
C PRO A 106 10.02 -4.48 25.78
N VAL A 107 10.58 -5.69 25.81
CA VAL A 107 10.82 -6.43 27.04
C VAL A 107 12.00 -5.78 27.78
N ARG A 108 11.78 -5.32 29.02
CA ARG A 108 12.84 -4.76 29.88
C ARG A 108 13.90 -5.82 30.20
N ALA A 109 15.18 -5.48 30.05
CA ALA A 109 16.28 -6.33 30.46
C ALA A 109 16.22 -6.60 31.98
N GLY A 110 16.48 -7.85 32.40
CA GLY A 110 16.59 -8.23 33.81
C GLY A 110 15.33 -8.74 34.51
N SER A 111 14.15 -8.70 33.88
CA SER A 111 12.92 -9.27 34.45
C SER A 111 12.46 -10.53 33.72
N LEU A 112 12.68 -11.69 34.35
CA LEU A 112 12.15 -12.98 33.89
C LEU A 112 10.63 -12.96 33.61
N PRO A 113 9.75 -12.42 34.48
CA PRO A 113 8.31 -12.44 34.22
C PRO A 113 7.92 -11.63 32.98
N ALA A 114 8.55 -10.47 32.73
CA ALA A 114 8.26 -9.67 31.53
C ALA A 114 8.72 -10.39 30.25
N ARG A 115 9.83 -11.13 30.30
CA ARG A 115 10.31 -11.94 29.18
C ARG A 115 9.38 -13.10 28.86
N LEU A 116 8.91 -13.81 29.87
CA LEU A 116 7.96 -14.92 29.71
C LEU A 116 6.61 -14.42 29.17
N LEU A 117 6.08 -13.33 29.72
CA LEU A 117 4.84 -12.71 29.24
C LEU A 117 4.97 -12.26 27.78
N GLY A 118 6.06 -11.56 27.44
CA GLY A 118 6.32 -11.13 26.05
C GLY A 118 6.45 -12.32 25.08
N ALA A 119 7.08 -13.41 25.50
CA ALA A 119 7.15 -14.64 24.70
C ALA A 119 5.77 -15.29 24.53
N CYS A 120 4.98 -15.38 25.60
CA CYS A 120 3.61 -15.90 25.58
C CYS A 120 2.71 -15.10 24.64
N LEU A 121 2.69 -13.76 24.75
CA LEU A 121 1.90 -12.89 23.87
C LEU A 121 2.29 -13.07 22.39
N ARG A 122 3.59 -13.17 22.08
CA ARG A 122 4.05 -13.46 20.71
C ARG A 122 3.60 -14.84 20.23
N ALA A 123 3.65 -15.85 21.08
CA ALA A 123 3.18 -17.20 20.75
C ALA A 123 1.67 -17.22 20.50
N LEU A 124 0.88 -16.56 21.34
CA LEU A 124 -0.57 -16.43 21.17
C LEU A 124 -0.94 -15.71 19.87
N LEU A 125 -0.23 -14.63 19.52
CA LEU A 125 -0.45 -13.94 18.23
C LEU A 125 -0.11 -14.84 17.03
N ARG A 126 0.96 -15.63 17.12
CA ARG A 126 1.30 -16.62 16.07
C ARG A 126 0.24 -17.71 15.96
N LEU A 127 -0.25 -18.21 17.09
CA LEU A 127 -1.33 -19.20 17.11
C LEU A 127 -2.63 -18.63 16.52
N ALA A 128 -3.00 -17.40 16.88
CA ALA A 128 -4.17 -16.72 16.32
C ALA A 128 -4.05 -16.56 14.80
N ALA A 129 -2.88 -16.12 14.30
CA ALA A 129 -2.62 -16.01 12.87
C ALA A 129 -2.69 -17.37 12.15
N LEU A 130 -2.17 -18.44 12.78
CA LEU A 130 -2.27 -19.81 12.26
C LEU A 130 -3.74 -20.26 12.17
N LEU A 131 -4.53 -20.06 13.24
CA LEU A 131 -5.94 -20.43 13.27
C LEU A 131 -6.75 -19.66 12.23
N LEU A 132 -6.49 -18.36 12.05
CA LEU A 132 -7.11 -17.56 10.98
C LEU A 132 -6.80 -18.12 9.60
N THR A 133 -5.55 -18.54 9.37
CA THR A 133 -5.12 -19.15 8.10
C THR A 133 -5.83 -20.47 7.85
N VAL A 134 -5.89 -21.34 8.86
CA VAL A 134 -6.59 -22.64 8.77
C VAL A 134 -8.07 -22.42 8.49
N LEU A 135 -8.73 -21.49 9.20
CA LEU A 135 -10.13 -21.18 9.00
C LEU A 135 -10.41 -20.67 7.58
N LEU A 136 -9.58 -19.74 7.09
CA LEU A 136 -9.71 -19.21 5.73
C LEU A 136 -9.57 -20.33 4.68
N VAL A 137 -8.52 -21.16 4.79
CA VAL A 137 -8.27 -22.26 3.84
C VAL A 137 -9.41 -23.29 3.89
N ALA A 138 -9.88 -23.66 5.09
CA ALA A 138 -10.98 -24.59 5.25
C ALA A 138 -12.27 -24.04 4.62
N GLN A 139 -12.61 -22.78 4.86
CA GLN A 139 -13.82 -22.17 4.29
C GLN A 139 -13.76 -22.08 2.76
N LEU A 140 -12.60 -21.70 2.22
CA LEU A 140 -12.38 -21.70 0.77
C LEU A 140 -12.47 -23.12 0.20
N ALA A 141 -11.95 -24.14 0.88
CA ALA A 141 -12.04 -25.52 0.44
C ALA A 141 -13.49 -26.02 0.40
N VAL A 142 -14.30 -25.71 1.41
CA VAL A 142 -15.74 -26.02 1.41
C VAL A 142 -16.44 -25.34 0.25
N ILE A 143 -16.22 -24.04 0.04
CA ILE A 143 -16.82 -23.29 -1.06
C ILE A 143 -16.39 -23.85 -2.43
N SER A 144 -15.10 -24.17 -2.57
CA SER A 144 -14.54 -24.70 -3.82
C SER A 144 -15.10 -26.09 -4.14
N LEU A 145 -15.18 -26.98 -3.15
CA LEU A 145 -15.79 -28.29 -3.33
C LEU A 145 -17.29 -28.18 -3.65
N ASP A 146 -18.01 -27.30 -2.99
CA ASP A 146 -19.43 -27.09 -3.24
C ASP A 146 -19.68 -26.56 -4.67
N LEU A 147 -19.02 -25.47 -5.05
CA LEU A 147 -19.21 -24.87 -6.38
C LEU A 147 -18.67 -25.76 -7.50
N VAL A 148 -17.47 -26.32 -7.36
CA VAL A 148 -16.83 -27.06 -8.46
C VAL A 148 -17.26 -28.52 -8.47
N ALA A 149 -17.07 -29.24 -7.37
CA ALA A 149 -17.29 -30.68 -7.34
C ALA A 149 -18.77 -31.06 -7.23
N ALA A 150 -19.55 -30.32 -6.43
CA ALA A 150 -20.95 -30.64 -6.18
C ALA A 150 -21.91 -29.97 -7.17
N GLN A 151 -21.66 -28.73 -7.59
CA GLN A 151 -22.54 -28.01 -8.52
C GLN A 151 -22.07 -28.13 -9.98
N CYS A 152 -20.86 -27.70 -10.30
CA CYS A 152 -20.44 -27.52 -11.70
C CYS A 152 -19.95 -28.80 -12.41
N LEU A 153 -19.57 -29.83 -11.66
CA LEU A 153 -19.23 -31.16 -12.20
C LEU A 153 -20.36 -32.18 -11.97
N ALA A 154 -21.52 -31.73 -11.49
CA ALA A 154 -22.70 -32.58 -11.36
C ALA A 154 -23.14 -33.10 -12.74
N PRO A 155 -23.54 -34.37 -12.85
CA PRO A 155 -24.11 -34.90 -14.09
C PRO A 155 -25.28 -34.04 -14.58
N GLY A 156 -25.21 -33.55 -15.82
CA GLY A 156 -26.25 -32.71 -16.42
C GLY A 156 -26.16 -31.20 -16.13
N SER A 157 -25.14 -30.74 -15.40
CA SER A 157 -24.89 -29.30 -15.21
C SER A 157 -24.20 -28.68 -16.44
N ALA A 158 -24.56 -27.43 -16.76
CA ALA A 158 -23.97 -26.67 -17.88
C ALA A 158 -22.87 -25.68 -17.44
N CYS A 159 -22.45 -25.72 -16.17
CA CYS A 159 -21.55 -24.73 -15.57
C CYS A 159 -20.11 -24.82 -16.13
N LEU A 160 -19.59 -26.04 -16.27
CA LEU A 160 -18.24 -26.29 -16.76
C LEU A 160 -18.32 -27.35 -17.87
N GLY A 161 -17.99 -26.95 -19.11
CA GLY A 161 -17.85 -27.87 -20.23
C GLY A 161 -16.64 -28.78 -20.03
N GLY A 162 -16.86 -29.97 -19.47
CA GLY A 162 -15.81 -30.94 -19.16
C GLY A 162 -16.10 -32.33 -19.75
N PRO A 163 -15.09 -33.21 -19.81
CA PRO A 163 -15.26 -34.59 -20.23
C PRO A 163 -16.31 -35.31 -19.38
N SER A 164 -17.20 -36.09 -20.00
CA SER A 164 -18.29 -36.82 -19.32
C SER A 164 -17.81 -37.83 -18.27
N TRP A 165 -16.56 -38.32 -18.36
CA TRP A 165 -16.00 -39.23 -17.36
C TRP A 165 -15.71 -38.55 -16.01
N LEU A 166 -15.50 -37.22 -15.99
CA LEU A 166 -15.25 -36.47 -14.76
C LEU A 166 -16.49 -36.40 -13.87
N SER A 167 -17.69 -36.30 -14.45
CA SER A 167 -18.94 -36.34 -13.66
C SER A 167 -19.23 -37.76 -13.12
N GLY A 168 -18.74 -38.81 -13.78
CA GLY A 168 -18.90 -40.20 -13.37
C GLY A 168 -17.99 -40.65 -12.21
N ALA A 169 -16.87 -39.97 -11.96
CA ALA A 169 -15.87 -40.35 -10.97
C ALA A 169 -15.84 -39.39 -9.76
N PRO A 170 -16.36 -39.77 -8.57
CA PRO A 170 -16.40 -38.89 -7.39
C PRO A 170 -15.03 -38.37 -6.95
N TRP A 171 -13.99 -39.22 -7.01
CA TRP A 171 -12.63 -38.83 -6.64
C TRP A 171 -12.04 -37.80 -7.61
N ALA A 172 -12.37 -37.88 -8.90
CA ALA A 172 -11.91 -36.94 -9.91
C ALA A 172 -12.57 -35.56 -9.71
N ARG A 173 -13.87 -35.54 -9.38
CA ARG A 173 -14.57 -34.29 -9.03
C ARG A 173 -13.97 -33.61 -7.80
N SER A 174 -13.71 -34.36 -6.74
CA SER A 174 -13.09 -33.83 -5.53
C SER A 174 -11.67 -33.33 -5.78
N ALA A 175 -10.88 -34.04 -6.60
CA ALA A 175 -9.53 -33.60 -6.98
C ALA A 175 -9.56 -32.28 -7.76
N VAL A 176 -10.45 -32.13 -8.73
CA VAL A 176 -10.63 -30.88 -9.48
C VAL A 176 -11.17 -29.77 -8.60
N GLY A 177 -12.13 -30.08 -7.71
CA GLY A 177 -12.64 -29.12 -6.73
C GLY A 177 -11.60 -28.64 -5.72
N MET A 178 -10.53 -29.41 -5.48
CA MET A 178 -9.42 -29.00 -4.62
C MET A 178 -8.33 -28.20 -5.36
N ALA A 179 -8.35 -28.17 -6.70
CA ALA A 179 -7.34 -27.50 -7.50
C ALA A 179 -7.20 -25.99 -7.18
N PRO A 180 -8.28 -25.21 -6.98
CA PRO A 180 -8.16 -23.80 -6.60
C PRO A 180 -7.44 -23.60 -5.25
N ILE A 181 -7.65 -24.51 -4.29
CA ILE A 181 -7.00 -24.46 -2.98
C ILE A 181 -5.53 -24.84 -3.09
N ALA A 182 -5.21 -25.89 -3.86
CA ALA A 182 -3.83 -26.27 -4.12
C ALA A 182 -3.05 -25.13 -4.80
N LEU A 183 -3.68 -24.43 -5.76
CA LEU A 183 -3.11 -23.25 -6.40
C LEU A 183 -2.89 -22.10 -5.40
N LEU A 184 -3.88 -21.79 -4.55
CA LEU A 184 -3.74 -20.77 -3.51
C LEU A 184 -2.56 -21.08 -2.57
N LEU A 185 -2.46 -22.31 -2.09
CA LEU A 185 -1.36 -22.75 -1.23
C LEU A 185 -0.01 -22.65 -1.94
N ALA A 186 0.06 -23.03 -3.22
CA ALA A 186 1.27 -22.89 -4.02
C ALA A 186 1.69 -21.42 -4.20
N VAL A 187 0.74 -20.51 -4.42
CA VAL A 187 1.00 -19.06 -4.50
C VAL A 187 1.50 -18.53 -3.16
N LEU A 188 0.83 -18.87 -2.06
CA LEU A 188 1.25 -18.45 -0.72
C LEU A 188 2.65 -18.97 -0.38
N HIS A 189 2.94 -20.22 -0.72
CA HIS A 189 4.26 -20.80 -0.54
C HIS A 189 5.33 -20.08 -1.37
N ARG A 190 5.04 -19.80 -2.65
CA ARG A 190 5.92 -19.01 -3.52
C ARG A 190 6.20 -17.64 -2.93
N VAL A 191 5.17 -16.91 -2.52
CA VAL A 191 5.31 -15.57 -1.91
C VAL A 191 6.11 -15.63 -0.62
N SER A 192 5.87 -16.64 0.24
CA SER A 192 6.63 -16.83 1.48
C SER A 192 8.10 -17.17 1.25
N GLY A 193 8.45 -17.74 0.10
CA GLY A 193 9.84 -18.05 -0.28
C GLY A 193 10.56 -16.90 -0.98
N VAL A 194 9.88 -15.79 -1.29
CA VAL A 194 10.53 -14.59 -1.82
C VAL A 194 11.19 -13.84 -0.67
N ASP A 195 12.50 -14.04 -0.53
CA ASP A 195 13.34 -13.18 0.31
C ASP A 195 13.40 -11.78 -0.31
N TRP A 196 12.59 -10.86 0.22
CA TRP A 196 12.74 -9.44 -0.08
C TRP A 196 13.99 -8.94 0.63
N ARG A 197 15.16 -9.16 0.03
CA ARG A 197 16.41 -8.54 0.44
C ARG A 197 16.29 -7.03 0.24
N ILE A 198 15.88 -6.35 1.30
CA ILE A 198 16.00 -4.89 1.38
C ILE A 198 17.48 -4.62 1.58
N GLU A 199 18.18 -4.34 0.50
CA GLU A 199 19.57 -3.87 0.53
C GLU A 199 19.59 -2.49 1.20
N ARG A 200 19.67 -2.49 2.53
CA ARG A 200 19.92 -1.26 3.28
C ARG A 200 21.36 -0.89 3.03
N LYS A 201 21.62 -0.05 2.03
CA LYS A 201 22.89 0.65 1.92
C LYS A 201 23.13 1.34 3.26
N HIS A 202 24.22 0.97 3.93
CA HIS A 202 24.64 1.61 5.15
C HIS A 202 24.96 3.07 4.78
N VAL A 203 24.09 4.01 5.15
CA VAL A 203 24.37 5.44 4.97
C VAL A 203 25.33 5.80 6.11
N PRO A 204 26.63 6.09 5.83
CA PRO A 204 27.51 6.58 6.86
C PRO A 204 26.89 7.85 7.46
N ALA A 205 26.89 7.97 8.78
CA ALA A 205 26.41 9.18 9.45
C ALA A 205 27.13 10.37 8.81
N SER A 206 26.37 11.27 8.18
CA SER A 206 26.91 12.51 7.63
C SER A 206 27.67 13.19 8.76
N ALA A 207 28.98 13.41 8.57
CA ALA A 207 29.78 14.18 9.50
C ALA A 207 29.03 15.48 9.75
N SER A 208 28.69 15.72 11.01
CA SER A 208 27.87 16.83 11.50
C SER A 208 28.41 18.17 11.00
N GLY A 209 27.97 18.58 9.82
CA GLY A 209 28.10 19.94 9.32
C GLY A 209 26.97 20.74 9.94
N ALA A 210 27.33 21.72 10.77
CA ALA A 210 26.43 22.61 11.50
C ALA A 210 25.64 23.55 10.58
N SER A 211 24.87 23.05 9.62
CA SER A 211 23.84 23.86 8.98
C SER A 211 22.64 23.88 9.92
N GLY A 212 22.38 25.01 10.56
CA GLY A 212 21.22 25.23 11.43
C GLY A 212 19.87 25.23 10.72
N LEU A 213 19.73 24.45 9.65
CA LEU A 213 18.48 24.25 8.92
C LEU A 213 17.68 23.12 9.60
N PRO A 214 16.38 23.31 9.87
CA PRO A 214 15.51 22.25 10.31
C PRO A 214 15.53 21.09 9.31
N GLY A 215 15.85 19.87 9.77
CA GLY A 215 15.92 18.67 8.91
C GLY A 215 17.34 18.19 8.56
N ALA A 216 18.39 18.92 8.93
CA ALA A 216 19.79 18.52 8.69
C ALA A 216 20.19 17.19 9.39
N HIS A 217 19.41 16.72 10.36
CA HIS A 217 19.61 15.47 11.09
C HIS A 217 18.74 14.30 10.59
N VAL A 218 17.88 14.52 9.60
CA VAL A 218 17.13 13.43 8.97
C VAL A 218 18.07 12.79 7.97
N ALA A 219 18.42 11.52 8.18
CA ALA A 219 19.27 10.76 7.28
C ALA A 219 18.77 10.94 5.84
N THR A 220 19.54 11.67 5.03
CA THR A 220 19.17 11.95 3.65
C THR A 220 19.18 10.64 2.89
N ASP A 221 18.00 10.21 2.46
CA ASP A 221 17.82 9.12 1.52
C ASP A 221 18.73 9.36 0.29
N PRO A 222 19.53 8.37 -0.16
CA PRO A 222 20.40 8.52 -1.32
C PRO A 222 19.68 8.89 -2.63
N ASP A 223 18.35 8.77 -2.71
CA ASP A 223 17.55 9.16 -3.87
C ASP A 223 17.09 10.64 -3.84
N THR A 224 17.33 11.35 -2.73
CA THR A 224 17.07 12.79 -2.60
C THR A 224 17.72 13.66 -3.71
N PRO A 225 18.98 13.41 -4.16
CA PRO A 225 19.57 14.14 -5.28
C PRO A 225 18.88 13.87 -6.62
N ALA A 226 18.32 12.67 -6.86
CA ALA A 226 17.60 12.37 -8.10
C ALA A 226 16.31 13.19 -8.22
N LEU A 227 15.62 13.42 -7.10
CA LEU A 227 14.45 14.30 -7.03
C LEU A 227 14.78 15.78 -7.30
N ARG A 228 16.02 16.21 -7.02
CA ARG A 228 16.46 17.59 -7.31
C ARG A 228 16.82 17.82 -8.77
N ALA A 229 17.09 16.78 -9.54
CA ALA A 229 17.44 16.90 -10.97
C ALA A 229 16.20 16.97 -11.88
N LEU A 230 15.02 16.67 -11.35
CA LEU A 230 13.73 16.70 -12.07
C LEU A 230 12.96 18.02 -11.91
N HIS A 231 13.52 19.00 -11.19
CA HIS A 231 12.93 20.31 -10.91
C HIS A 231 13.94 21.44 -11.09
#